data_AF-A0A1V5HM95-F1
#
_entry.id   AF-A0A1V5HM95-F1
#
_cell.length_a   1.000
_cell.length_b   1.000
_cell.length_c   1.000
_cell.angle_alpha   90.00
_cell.angle_beta   90.00
_cell.angle_gamma   90.00
#
_symmetry.space_group_name_H-M   'P 1'
#
loop_
_entity.id
_entity.type
_entity.pdbx_description
1 polymer ?
#
loop_
_entity_poly.entity_id
_entity_poly.type
_entity_poly.pdbx_seq_one_letter_code
_entity_poly.pdbx_strand_id
1 'polypeptide(L)'
;MADERAEGCTISPNLVAVTLRPEYSPYYTCWYLNSPNGQHQFAQRSVGSVVTRSIPLKGLGEMEIALPPPEARGEIYALYQSFYEHERKLAEERDARTRILNEIVRRAEEGVL
;
A
#
# COMPACT_ATOMS: atom_id res chain seq x y z
N MET A 1 -3.32 14.77 -5.45
CA MET A 1 -4.74 14.84 -5.81
C MET A 1 -5.40 13.58 -5.29
N ALA A 2 -6.42 13.72 -4.45
CA ALA A 2 -7.28 12.61 -4.05
C ALA A 2 -8.10 12.16 -5.28
N ASP A 3 -8.41 10.87 -5.37
CA ASP A 3 -9.30 10.32 -6.38
C ASP A 3 -10.66 11.03 -6.32
N GLU A 4 -11.08 11.69 -7.40
CA GLU A 4 -12.37 12.41 -7.49
C GLU A 4 -13.57 11.47 -7.21
N ARG A 5 -13.40 10.16 -7.37
CA ARG A 5 -14.41 9.14 -7.03
C ARG A 5 -14.62 8.95 -5.53
N ALA A 6 -13.76 9.52 -4.68
CA ALA A 6 -13.80 9.36 -3.23
C ALA A 6 -14.40 10.59 -2.50
N GLU A 7 -14.91 11.60 -3.22
CA GLU A 7 -15.52 12.78 -2.63
C GLU A 7 -16.78 12.40 -1.83
N GLY A 8 -16.81 12.74 -0.53
CA GLY A 8 -17.90 12.40 0.40
C GLY A 8 -17.78 11.03 1.07
N CYS A 9 -16.75 10.23 0.78
CA CYS A 9 -16.52 8.95 1.43
C CYS A 9 -15.76 9.10 2.76
N THR A 10 -16.20 8.40 3.80
CA THR A 10 -15.48 8.31 5.08
C THR A 10 -14.47 7.18 5.03
N ILE A 11 -13.23 7.45 5.43
CA ILE A 11 -12.20 6.42 5.60
C ILE A 11 -12.67 5.45 6.69
N SER A 12 -12.61 4.14 6.43
CA SER A 12 -12.91 3.12 7.43
C SER A 12 -12.17 3.43 8.74
N PRO A 13 -12.79 3.29 9.92
CA PRO A 13 -12.13 3.57 11.19
C PRO A 13 -10.90 2.69 11.45
N ASN A 14 -10.75 1.59 10.68
CA ASN A 14 -9.61 0.68 10.72
C ASN A 14 -8.44 1.12 9.80
N LEU A 15 -8.58 2.22 9.08
CA LEU A 15 -7.56 2.78 8.21
C LEU A 15 -7.04 4.09 8.78
N VAL A 16 -5.72 4.26 8.73
CA VAL A 16 -5.06 5.50 9.11
C VAL A 16 -4.34 6.06 7.89
N ALA A 17 -4.66 7.30 7.54
CA ALA A 17 -3.94 8.04 6.51
C ALA A 17 -2.73 8.74 7.12
N VAL A 18 -1.56 8.56 6.51
CA VAL A 18 -0.31 9.21 6.92
C VAL A 18 0.12 10.15 5.81
N THR A 19 0.41 11.40 6.17
CA THR A 19 0.99 12.39 5.24
C THR A 19 2.45 12.59 5.61
N LEU A 20 3.34 12.42 4.62
CA LEU A 20 4.76 12.63 4.79
C LEU A 20 5.13 14.08 4.46
N ARG A 21 6.23 14.56 5.05
CA ARG A 21 6.83 15.82 4.62
C ARG A 21 7.43 15.66 3.21
N PRO A 22 7.52 16.74 2.41
CA PRO A 22 7.92 16.67 1.00
C PRO A 22 9.29 16.04 0.75
N GLU A 23 10.20 16.11 1.71
CA GLU A 23 11.56 15.57 1.63
C GLU A 23 11.63 14.03 1.74
N TYR A 24 10.53 13.36 2.08
CA TYR A 24 10.47 11.91 2.26
C TYR A 24 9.64 11.23 1.18
N SER A 25 10.14 10.12 0.67
CA SER A 25 9.44 9.34 -0.37
C SER A 25 8.36 8.45 0.24
N PRO A 26 7.09 8.57 -0.19
CA PRO A 26 6.03 7.65 0.22
C PRO A 26 6.30 6.22 -0.25
N TYR A 27 6.93 6.04 -1.41
CA TYR A 27 7.27 4.71 -1.94
C TYR A 27 8.28 3.99 -1.06
N TYR A 28 9.34 4.70 -0.65
CA TYR A 28 10.34 4.17 0.28
C TYR A 28 9.73 3.85 1.64
N THR A 29 8.96 4.79 2.20
CA THR A 29 8.31 4.60 3.50
C THR A 29 7.37 3.41 3.50
N CYS A 30 6.51 3.28 2.49
CA CYS A 30 5.63 2.12 2.34
C CYS A 30 6.43 0.82 2.22
N TRP A 31 7.51 0.81 1.43
CA TRP A 31 8.36 -0.36 1.31
C TRP A 31 9.00 -0.74 2.66
N TYR A 32 9.56 0.23 3.39
CA TYR A 32 10.21 -0.03 4.68
C TYR A 32 9.23 -0.57 5.71
N LEU A 33 8.03 -0.01 5.78
CA LEU A 33 6.97 -0.49 6.67
C LEU A 33 6.53 -1.93 6.34
N ASN A 34 6.61 -2.34 5.07
CA ASN A 34 6.35 -3.71 4.62
C ASN A 34 7.58 -4.64 4.71
N SER A 35 8.77 -4.10 5.01
CA SER A 35 9.97 -4.92 5.23
C SER A 35 9.87 -5.76 6.52
N PRO A 36 10.74 -6.77 6.71
CA PRO A 36 10.77 -7.55 7.95
C PRO A 36 10.89 -6.67 9.21
N ASN A 37 11.69 -5.59 9.16
CA ASN A 37 11.84 -4.68 10.29
C ASN A 37 10.57 -3.88 10.56
N GLY A 38 9.92 -3.37 9.50
CA GLY A 38 8.64 -2.65 9.63
C GLY A 38 7.53 -3.55 10.17
N GLN A 39 7.39 -4.76 9.63
CA GLN A 39 6.42 -5.75 10.10
C GLN A 39 6.71 -6.23 11.53
N HIS A 40 7.98 -6.32 11.92
CA HIS A 40 8.35 -6.62 13.29
C HIS A 40 7.91 -5.51 14.25
N GLN A 41 8.12 -4.24 13.88
CA GLN A 41 7.63 -3.10 14.67
C GLN A 41 6.10 -3.09 14.77
N PHE A 42 5.38 -3.37 13.68
CA PHE A 42 3.93 -3.54 13.72
C PHE A 42 3.54 -4.67 14.69
N ALA A 43 4.17 -5.83 14.62
CA ALA A 43 3.86 -6.96 15.48
C ALA A 43 4.11 -6.66 16.97
N GLN A 44 5.16 -5.90 17.30
CA GLN A 44 5.48 -5.51 18.68
C GLN A 44 4.49 -4.50 19.25
N ARG A 45 3.97 -3.59 18.42
CA ARG A 45 3.11 -2.48 18.86
C ARG A 45 1.62 -2.74 18.67
N SER A 46 1.27 -3.82 17.97
CA SER A 46 -0.11 -4.23 17.79
C SER A 46 -0.68 -4.86 19.05
N VAL A 47 -1.91 -4.51 19.37
CA VAL A 47 -2.70 -5.06 20.47
C VAL A 47 -3.83 -5.94 19.94
N GLY A 48 -4.35 -6.80 20.81
CA GLY A 48 -5.47 -7.71 20.49
C GLY A 48 -5.04 -9.18 20.39
N SER A 49 -5.89 -9.99 19.76
CA SER A 49 -5.68 -11.43 19.65
C SER A 49 -4.89 -11.80 18.38
N VAL A 50 -4.52 -13.08 18.23
CA VAL A 50 -3.89 -13.59 17.00
C VAL A 50 -4.79 -13.38 15.78
N VAL A 51 -6.11 -13.41 15.95
CA VAL A 51 -7.11 -13.26 14.88
C VAL A 51 -7.47 -11.78 14.66
N THR A 52 -7.39 -10.96 15.71
CA THR A 52 -7.79 -9.55 15.70
C THR A 52 -6.69 -8.68 16.26
N ARG A 53 -5.68 -8.38 15.44
CA ARG A 53 -4.61 -7.42 15.76
C ARG A 53 -4.93 -6.05 15.21
N SER A 54 -4.70 -5.03 16.02
CA SER A 54 -4.81 -3.62 15.62
C SER A 54 -3.62 -2.83 16.17
N ILE A 55 -3.15 -1.83 15.43
CA ILE A 55 -2.13 -0.90 15.92
C ILE A 55 -2.81 0.41 16.35
N PRO A 56 -2.72 0.83 17.62
CA PRO A 56 -3.27 2.11 18.06
C PRO A 56 -2.46 3.27 17.48
N LEU A 57 -3.08 4.44 17.31
CA LEU A 57 -2.42 5.63 16.77
C LEU A 57 -1.13 5.99 17.50
N LYS A 58 -1.09 5.82 18.83
CA LYS A 58 0.13 6.02 19.62
C LYS A 58 1.26 5.10 19.17
N GLY A 59 0.97 3.80 19.01
CA GLY A 59 1.95 2.83 18.53
C GLY A 59 2.41 3.14 17.11
N LEU A 60 1.51 3.59 16.24
CA LEU A 60 1.87 4.02 14.88
C LEU A 60 2.81 5.24 14.89
N GLY A 61 2.57 6.21 15.78
CA GLY A 61 3.43 7.40 15.94
C GLY A 61 4.81 7.11 16.52
N GLU A 62 4.99 5.95 17.15
CA GLU A 62 6.26 5.48 17.72
C GLU A 62 7.01 4.51 16.78
N MET A 63 6.56 4.35 15.54
CA MET A 63 7.27 3.57 14.53
C MET A 63 8.47 4.34 14.00
N GLU A 64 9.62 3.67 13.97
CA GLU A 64 10.85 4.22 13.42
C GLU A 64 11.02 3.77 11.98
N ILE A 65 11.44 4.69 11.11
CA ILE A 65 11.78 4.39 9.72
C ILE A 65 13.27 4.69 9.56
N ALA A 66 14.06 3.67 9.23
CA ALA A 66 15.46 3.89 8.91
C ALA A 66 15.54 4.72 7.64
N LEU A 67 16.22 5.86 7.71
CA LEU A 67 16.41 6.73 6.55
C LEU A 67 17.75 6.40 5.88
N PRO A 68 17.80 6.39 4.54
CA PRO A 68 19.08 6.29 3.86
C PRO A 68 19.92 7.55 4.11
N PRO A 69 21.26 7.45 3.94
CA PRO A 69 22.16 8.60 4.02
C PRO A 69 21.68 9.73 3.09
N PRO A 70 21.73 11.00 3.52
CA PRO A 70 21.22 12.13 2.75
C PRO A 70 21.67 12.16 1.28
N GLU A 71 22.94 11.83 1.03
CA GLU A 71 23.57 11.79 -0.28
C GLU A 71 22.99 10.72 -1.22
N ALA A 72 22.45 9.63 -0.67
CA ALA A 72 21.91 8.50 -1.44
C ALA A 72 20.37 8.52 -1.56
N ARG A 73 19.69 9.41 -0.83
CA ARG A 73 18.21 9.44 -0.78
C ARG A 73 17.58 9.61 -2.15
N GLY A 74 18.11 10.50 -2.98
CA GLY A 74 17.54 10.79 -4.31
C GLY A 74 17.50 9.55 -5.20
N GLU A 75 18.63 8.85 -5.31
CA GLU A 75 18.75 7.63 -6.10
C GLU A 75 17.88 6.50 -5.53
N ILE A 76 17.96 6.27 -4.22
CA ILE A 76 17.20 5.20 -3.56
C ILE A 76 15.69 5.46 -3.69
N TYR A 77 15.23 6.69 -3.47
CA TYR A 77 13.81 7.03 -3.60
C TYR A 77 13.31 6.87 -5.04
N ALA A 78 14.11 7.24 -6.04
CA ALA A 78 13.77 7.04 -7.44
C ALA A 78 13.65 5.55 -7.80
N LEU A 79 14.51 4.69 -7.23
CA LEU A 79 14.44 3.25 -7.43
C LEU A 79 13.11 2.67 -6.91
N TYR A 80 12.71 3.01 -5.68
CA TYR A 80 11.46 2.53 -5.11
C TYR A 80 10.23 3.09 -5.82
N GLN A 81 10.28 4.33 -6.27
CA GLN A 81 9.22 4.88 -7.10
C GLN A 81 9.09 4.10 -8.42
N SER A 82 10.19 3.88 -9.13
CA SER A 82 10.19 3.14 -10.40
C SER A 82 9.68 1.71 -10.22
N PHE A 83 10.09 1.04 -9.14
CA PHE A 83 9.59 -0.29 -8.78
C PHE A 83 8.08 -0.28 -8.56
N TYR A 84 7.57 0.67 -7.76
CA TYR A 84 6.14 0.79 -7.50
C TYR A 84 5.33 1.06 -8.78
N GLU A 85 5.80 1.96 -9.64
CA GLU A 85 5.13 2.28 -10.91
C GLU A 85 5.06 1.07 -11.84
N HIS A 86 6.11 0.24 -11.85
CA HIS A 86 6.14 -1.00 -12.61
C HIS A 86 5.14 -2.02 -12.06
N GLU A 87 5.15 -2.27 -10.76
CA GLU A 87 4.21 -3.19 -10.11
C GLU A 87 2.75 -2.76 -10.30
N ARG A 88 2.48 -1.45 -10.26
CA ARG A 88 1.15 -0.91 -10.54
C ARG A 88 0.68 -1.24 -11.96
N LYS A 89 1.53 -1.07 -12.97
CA LYS A 89 1.21 -1.42 -14.36
C LYS A 89 0.91 -2.92 -14.50
N LEU A 90 1.71 -3.77 -13.86
CA LEU A 90 1.47 -5.21 -13.86
C LEU A 90 0.15 -5.59 -13.19
N ALA A 91 -0.23 -4.92 -12.11
CA ALA A 91 -1.51 -5.12 -11.44
C ALA A 91 -2.69 -4.70 -12.35
N GLU A 92 -2.58 -3.53 -13.01
CA GLU A 92 -3.59 -3.05 -13.96
C GLU A 92 -3.81 -4.03 -15.12
N GLU A 93 -2.73 -4.59 -15.68
CA GLU A 93 -2.78 -5.61 -16.72
C GLU A 93 -3.44 -6.92 -16.23
N ARG A 94 -3.11 -7.36 -15.02
CA ARG A 94 -3.74 -8.54 -14.39
C ARG A 94 -5.23 -8.34 -14.16
N ASP A 95 -5.64 -7.15 -13.72
CA ASP A 95 -7.05 -6.80 -13.51
C ASP A 95 -7.81 -6.70 -14.82
N ALA A 96 -7.19 -6.15 -15.87
CA ALA A 96 -7.76 -6.14 -17.22
C ALA A 96 -7.98 -7.57 -17.74
N ARG A 97 -6.97 -8.45 -17.61
CA ARG A 97 -7.07 -9.85 -18.01
C ARG A 97 -8.16 -10.60 -17.24
N THR A 98 -8.24 -10.40 -15.93
CA THR A 98 -9.27 -11.01 -15.08
C THR A 98 -10.67 -10.57 -15.49
N ARG A 99 -10.86 -9.28 -15.79
CA ARG A 99 -12.15 -8.75 -16.29
C ARG A 99 -12.57 -9.41 -17.60
N ILE A 100 -11.65 -9.57 -18.55
CA ILE A 100 -11.93 -10.26 -19.83
C ILE A 100 -12.32 -11.72 -19.59
N LEU A 101 -11.58 -12.45 -18.74
CA LEU A 101 -11.89 -13.83 -18.40
C LEU A 101 -13.26 -13.98 -17.74
N ASN A 102 -13.58 -13.13 -16.76
CA ASN A 102 -14.88 -13.15 -16.10
C ASN A 102 -16.03 -12.92 -17.09
N GLU A 103 -15.84 -12.00 -18.05
CA GLU A 103 -16.84 -11.74 -19.09
C GLU A 103 -16.99 -12.94 -20.05
N ILE A 104 -15.89 -13.62 -20.41
CA ILE A 104 -15.96 -14.85 -21.22
C ILE A 104 -16.73 -15.94 -20.47
N VAL A 105 -16.42 -16.18 -19.19
CA VAL A 105 -17.13 -17.17 -18.37
C VAL A 105 -18.62 -16.85 -18.28
N ARG A 106 -18.97 -15.59 -18.01
CA ARG A 106 -20.37 -15.13 -17.95
C ARG A 106 -21.12 -15.45 -19.25
N ARG A 107 -20.53 -15.15 -20.41
CA ARG A 107 -21.15 -15.46 -21.72
C ARG A 107 -21.28 -16.95 -21.99
N ALA A 108 -20.35 -17.77 -21.48
CA ALA A 108 -20.40 -19.23 -21.64
C ALA A 108 -21.56 -19.82 -20.82
N GLU A 109 -21.75 -19.34 -19.59
CA GLU A 109 -22.84 -19.74 -18.72
C GLU A 109 -24.21 -19.33 -19.29
N GLU A 110 -24.29 -18.19 -19.98
CA GLU A 110 -25.49 -17.71 -20.66
C GLU A 110 -25.77 -18.41 -22.01
N GLY A 111 -24.86 -19.27 -22.48
CA GLY A 111 -25.00 -19.98 -23.75
C GLY A 111 -24.86 -19.09 -25.00
N VAL A 112 -24.17 -17.95 -24.87
CA VAL A 112 -24.01 -16.93 -25.94
C VAL A 112 -22.60 -16.98 -26.57
N LEU A 113 -21.91 -18.12 -26.47
CA LEU A 113 -20.59 -18.37 -27.04
C LEU A 113 -20.64 -19.42 -28.16
#